data_AF-A0A849T298-F1
#
_entry.id   AF-A0A849T298-F1
#
_cell.length_a   1.000
_cell.length_b   1.000
_cell.length_c   1.000
_cell.angle_alpha   90.00
_cell.angle_beta   90.00
_cell.angle_gamma   90.00
#
_symmetry.space_group_name_H-M   'P 1'
#
loop_
_entity.id
_entity.type
_entity.pdbx_description
1 polymer ?
#
loop_
_entity_poly.entity_id
_entity_poly.type
_entity_poly.pdbx_seq_one_letter_code
_entity_poly.pdbx_strand_id
1 'polypeptide(L)'
;MKIIDENNQVQIESLINECKGNLFEFLVTQYLSKIFDGEEHFLLNLPMDYRSRLQFYEATVRKHNLGLLSQLPVMAQLVAKKLSSEPIFENKVNNIASFSFFVIGKLTSGNDSDCWSETDIVVTKKTGTDNSELEKFYLSLKLTKDHSFTNTKSAGVKSFFEKYFFKLDPFIAKKQQVFNHLVDESFVMMGHKLYEMIDGEFKGLFDQNWTNHYSELPGELSSEMRAVVHQNYFRLITQLKILMVELYQLNPRLFLDSLGSLCGFSQKEIIQVICIHQNNEMKDVVIKHYDDLFSENEFNFDFSDIELGGSSFEIRFKKFNLQIRIKPMNKFTTAAYKVNCSIKMKGESVE
;
A
#
# COMPACT_ATOMS: atom_id res chain seq x y z
N MET A 1 -4.36 9.10 20.60
CA MET A 1 -3.92 7.69 20.62
C MET A 1 -5.17 6.82 20.47
N LYS A 2 -5.20 5.84 19.57
CA LYS A 2 -6.38 4.95 19.43
C LYS A 2 -6.54 4.13 20.70
N ILE A 3 -7.75 4.07 21.26
CA ILE A 3 -8.10 3.12 22.32
C ILE A 3 -8.21 1.76 21.64
N ILE A 4 -7.42 0.79 22.09
CA ILE A 4 -7.42 -0.57 21.55
C ILE A 4 -8.00 -1.49 22.59
N ASP A 5 -8.95 -2.31 22.16
CA ASP A 5 -9.44 -3.42 22.97
C ASP A 5 -8.37 -4.50 23.02
N GLU A 6 -7.81 -4.74 24.21
CA GLU A 6 -6.75 -5.74 24.43
C GLU A 6 -7.22 -7.18 24.16
N ASN A 7 -8.53 -7.41 24.07
CA ASN A 7 -9.10 -8.71 23.71
C ASN A 7 -9.33 -8.86 22.20
N ASN A 8 -9.15 -7.80 21.42
CA ASN A 8 -9.35 -7.81 19.97
C ASN A 8 -8.03 -8.10 19.24
N GLN A 9 -7.78 -9.38 18.96
CA GLN A 9 -6.56 -9.84 18.29
C GLN A 9 -6.31 -9.15 16.94
N VAL A 10 -7.36 -8.85 16.17
CA VAL A 10 -7.23 -8.18 14.86
C VAL A 10 -6.76 -6.73 15.02
N GLN A 11 -7.27 -6.01 16.03
CA GLN A 11 -6.80 -4.65 16.32
C GLN A 11 -5.35 -4.66 16.80
N ILE A 12 -4.98 -5.63 17.64
CA ILE A 12 -3.61 -5.80 18.11
C ILE A 12 -2.66 -6.10 16.94
N GLU A 13 -3.00 -7.04 16.07
CA GLU A 13 -2.19 -7.35 14.88
C GLU A 13 -2.06 -6.16 13.94
N SER A 14 -3.14 -5.40 13.75
CA SER A 14 -3.11 -4.17 12.94
C SER A 14 -2.16 -3.13 13.55
N LEU A 15 -2.21 -2.92 14.86
CA LEU A 15 -1.31 -2.00 15.56
C LEU A 15 0.14 -2.48 15.47
N ILE A 16 0.41 -3.77 15.69
CA ILE A 16 1.76 -4.34 15.61
C ILE A 16 2.33 -4.12 14.20
N ASN A 17 1.54 -4.36 13.16
CA ASN A 17 1.99 -4.14 11.78
C ASN A 17 2.31 -2.67 11.50
N GLU A 18 1.52 -1.73 12.03
CA GLU A 18 1.81 -0.29 11.93
C GLU A 18 3.10 0.08 12.69
N CYS A 19 3.27 -0.37 13.93
CA CYS A 19 4.47 -0.09 14.74
C CYS A 19 5.72 -0.69 14.08
N LYS A 20 5.62 -1.93 13.59
CA LYS A 20 6.68 -2.63 12.86
C LYS A 20 7.15 -1.83 11.64
N GLY A 21 6.22 -1.35 10.80
CA GLY A 21 6.56 -0.57 9.61
C GLY A 21 7.32 0.71 9.94
N ASN A 22 6.77 1.52 10.87
CA ASN A 22 7.40 2.79 11.26
C ASN A 22 8.80 2.59 11.89
N LEU A 23 8.97 1.58 12.76
CA LEU A 23 10.28 1.26 13.32
C LEU A 23 11.26 0.82 12.23
N PHE A 24 10.80 0.03 11.27
CA PHE A 24 11.63 -0.46 10.18
C PHE A 24 12.10 0.68 9.27
N GLU A 25 11.22 1.60 8.88
CA GLU A 25 11.56 2.80 8.11
C GLU A 25 12.64 3.64 8.81
N PHE A 26 12.48 3.88 10.11
CA PHE A 26 13.47 4.59 10.92
C PHE A 26 14.81 3.86 10.92
N LEU A 27 14.82 2.56 11.21
CA LEU A 27 16.05 1.77 11.30
C LEU A 27 16.79 1.70 9.97
N VAL A 28 16.10 1.46 8.85
CA VAL A 28 16.71 1.45 7.51
C VAL A 28 17.36 2.81 7.23
N THR A 29 16.66 3.91 7.52
CA THR A 29 17.19 5.26 7.34
C THR A 29 18.43 5.51 8.20
N GLN A 30 18.36 5.14 9.49
CA GLN A 30 19.49 5.28 10.40
C GLN A 30 20.72 4.50 9.90
N TYR A 31 20.53 3.25 9.46
CA TYR A 31 21.64 2.44 8.95
C TYR A 31 22.20 2.96 7.63
N LEU A 32 21.36 3.49 6.74
CA LEU A 32 21.83 4.22 5.56
C LEU A 32 22.66 5.43 5.99
N SER A 33 22.13 6.31 6.84
CA SER A 33 22.88 7.47 7.35
C SER A 33 24.21 7.07 7.98
N LYS A 34 24.26 5.97 8.73
CA LYS A 34 25.49 5.44 9.30
C LYS A 34 26.48 4.95 8.25
N ILE A 35 26.02 4.23 7.23
CA ILE A 35 26.87 3.78 6.12
C ILE A 35 27.53 5.00 5.45
N PHE A 36 26.81 6.11 5.29
CA PHE A 36 27.28 7.32 4.61
C PHE A 36 27.78 8.42 5.57
N ASP A 37 28.19 8.07 6.80
CA ASP A 37 28.80 8.98 7.78
C ASP A 37 27.93 10.22 8.15
N GLY A 38 26.61 10.10 8.02
CA GLY A 38 25.62 11.16 8.27
C GLY A 38 24.66 10.87 9.44
N GLU A 39 24.93 9.88 10.29
CA GLU A 39 24.02 9.45 11.37
C GLU A 39 23.74 10.58 12.38
N GLU A 40 24.76 11.34 12.78
CA GLU A 40 24.58 12.46 13.71
C GLU A 40 23.62 13.52 13.14
N HIS A 41 23.84 13.91 11.89
CA HIS A 41 22.96 14.85 11.19
C HIS A 41 21.54 14.32 11.07
N PHE A 42 21.37 13.03 10.77
CA PHE A 42 20.05 12.39 10.72
C PHE A 42 19.33 12.48 12.08
N LEU A 43 19.98 12.09 13.18
CA LEU A 43 19.37 12.05 14.51
C LEU A 43 19.03 13.43 15.07
N LEU A 44 19.79 14.47 14.69
CA LEU A 44 19.54 15.86 15.07
C LEU A 44 18.36 16.48 14.31
N ASN A 45 18.08 16.02 13.09
CA ASN A 45 17.00 16.55 12.24
C ASN A 45 15.68 15.78 12.35
N LEU A 46 15.57 14.83 13.28
CA LEU A 46 14.28 14.18 13.55
C LEU A 46 13.28 15.19 14.13
N PRO A 47 11.99 15.11 13.76
CA PRO A 47 10.95 15.94 14.36
C PRO A 47 10.91 15.77 15.89
N MET A 48 10.60 16.84 16.63
CA MET A 48 10.63 16.83 18.10
C MET A 48 9.75 15.75 18.73
N ASP A 49 8.58 15.48 18.15
CA ASP A 49 7.63 14.46 18.63
C ASP A 49 7.99 13.04 18.17
N TYR A 50 8.91 12.90 17.23
CA TYR A 50 9.22 11.61 16.59
C TYR A 50 9.81 10.60 17.58
N ARG A 51 10.64 11.05 18.52
CA ARG A 51 11.23 10.19 19.56
C ARG A 51 10.16 9.53 20.44
N SER A 52 9.16 10.31 20.87
CA SER A 52 8.03 9.80 21.67
C SER A 52 7.22 8.76 20.89
N ARG A 53 7.06 8.94 19.58
CA ARG A 53 6.39 7.96 18.71
C ARG A 53 7.20 6.67 18.58
N LEU A 54 8.51 6.76 18.36
CA LEU A 54 9.39 5.58 18.31
C LEU A 54 9.36 4.79 19.63
N GLN A 55 9.38 5.48 20.78
CA GLN A 55 9.24 4.82 22.09
C GLN A 55 7.92 4.07 22.22
N PHE A 56 6.81 4.67 21.78
CA PHE A 56 5.51 3.99 21.77
C PHE A 56 5.50 2.75 20.86
N TYR A 57 6.01 2.89 19.63
CA TYR A 57 6.06 1.77 18.69
C TYR A 57 6.91 0.62 19.23
N GLU A 58 8.09 0.94 19.79
CA GLU A 58 9.00 -0.02 20.39
C GLU A 58 8.35 -0.75 21.56
N ALA A 59 7.78 -0.01 22.53
CA ALA A 59 7.13 -0.59 23.69
C ALA A 59 5.96 -1.51 23.29
N THR A 60 5.21 -1.14 22.26
CA THR A 60 4.13 -1.95 21.70
C THR A 60 4.66 -3.26 21.10
N VAL A 61 5.68 -3.19 20.24
CA VAL A 61 6.27 -4.40 19.64
C VAL A 61 6.89 -5.28 20.72
N ARG A 62 7.57 -4.69 21.72
CA ARG A 62 8.13 -5.42 22.87
C ARG A 62 7.06 -6.21 23.63
N LYS A 63 5.90 -5.59 23.90
CA LYS A 63 4.78 -6.21 24.63
C LYS A 63 4.20 -7.42 23.88
N HIS A 64 4.10 -7.35 22.55
CA HIS A 64 3.32 -8.33 21.79
C HIS A 64 4.15 -9.27 20.89
N ASN A 65 5.40 -8.92 20.54
CA ASN A 65 6.26 -9.72 19.67
C ASN A 65 7.75 -9.41 19.89
N LEU A 66 8.30 -9.94 20.98
CA LEU A 66 9.71 -9.72 21.35
C LEU A 66 10.70 -10.25 20.30
N GLY A 67 10.37 -11.38 19.66
CA GLY A 67 11.19 -11.95 18.59
C GLY A 67 11.34 -10.98 17.41
N LEU A 68 10.24 -10.38 16.96
CA LEU A 68 10.27 -9.35 15.91
C LEU A 68 11.13 -8.15 16.30
N LEU A 69 11.05 -7.68 17.55
CA LEU A 69 11.85 -6.54 18.02
C LEU A 69 13.35 -6.80 17.84
N SER A 70 13.81 -8.03 18.13
CA SER A 70 15.22 -8.42 17.99
C SER A 70 15.68 -8.52 16.53
N GLN A 71 14.77 -8.88 15.62
CA GLN A 71 15.09 -9.10 14.22
C GLN A 71 15.02 -7.83 13.38
N LEU A 72 14.17 -6.86 13.76
CA LEU A 72 13.99 -5.61 13.02
C LEU A 72 15.31 -4.87 12.71
N PRO A 73 16.25 -4.70 13.66
CA PRO A 73 17.55 -4.09 13.38
C PRO A 73 18.38 -4.89 12.37
N VAL A 74 18.39 -6.23 12.47
CA VAL A 74 19.13 -7.12 11.56
C VAL A 74 18.58 -6.99 10.14
N MET A 75 17.25 -7.05 10.01
CA MET A 75 16.56 -6.87 8.73
C MET A 75 16.87 -5.51 8.11
N ALA A 76 16.85 -4.43 8.92
CA ALA A 76 17.10 -3.08 8.45
C ALA A 76 18.55 -2.89 7.97
N GLN A 77 19.53 -3.49 8.65
CA GLN A 77 20.93 -3.48 8.22
C GLN A 77 21.12 -4.15 6.86
N LEU A 78 20.48 -5.30 6.63
CA LEU A 78 20.56 -6.01 5.34
C LEU A 78 20.00 -5.16 4.20
N VAL A 79 18.85 -4.49 4.44
CA VAL A 79 18.25 -3.57 3.46
C VAL A 79 19.16 -2.38 3.18
N ALA A 80 19.65 -1.71 4.22
CA ALA A 80 20.54 -0.56 4.05
C ALA A 80 21.82 -0.94 3.30
N LYS A 81 22.40 -2.11 3.59
CA LYS A 81 23.56 -2.63 2.86
C LYS A 81 23.25 -2.88 1.38
N LYS A 82 22.13 -3.55 1.08
CA LYS A 82 21.71 -3.79 -0.32
C LYS A 82 21.44 -2.48 -1.06
N LEU A 83 20.72 -1.55 -0.44
CA LEU A 83 20.47 -0.22 -1.00
C LEU A 83 21.76 0.54 -1.26
N SER A 84 22.74 0.48 -0.36
CA SER A 84 24.01 1.21 -0.53
C SER A 84 24.84 0.74 -1.73
N SER A 85 24.51 -0.42 -2.32
CA SER A 85 25.12 -0.92 -3.56
C SER A 85 24.41 -0.48 -4.84
N GLU A 86 23.29 0.25 -4.75
CA GLU A 86 22.58 0.74 -5.93
C GLU A 86 23.38 1.82 -6.68
N PRO A 87 23.26 1.90 -8.02
CA PRO A 87 24.01 2.86 -8.85
C PRO A 87 23.88 4.31 -8.41
N ILE A 88 22.73 4.70 -7.86
CA ILE A 88 22.49 6.05 -7.33
C ILE A 88 23.50 6.46 -6.23
N PHE A 89 24.15 5.48 -5.59
CA PHE A 89 25.15 5.65 -4.54
C PHE A 89 26.61 5.42 -4.98
N GLU A 90 26.88 5.06 -6.24
CA GLU A 90 28.24 4.69 -6.73
C GLU A 90 29.31 5.78 -6.55
N ASN A 91 28.92 7.06 -6.53
CA ASN A 91 29.85 8.20 -6.41
C ASN A 91 30.46 8.40 -5.00
N LYS A 92 30.18 7.50 -4.06
CA LYS A 92 30.80 7.51 -2.73
C LYS A 92 32.29 7.17 -2.79
N VAL A 93 32.70 6.31 -3.72
CA VAL A 93 34.07 5.74 -3.76
C VAL A 93 35.14 6.81 -3.98
N ASN A 94 34.78 8.00 -4.46
CA ASN A 94 35.71 9.10 -4.74
C ASN A 94 35.56 10.34 -3.82
N ASN A 95 34.74 10.31 -2.75
CA ASN A 95 34.46 11.46 -1.87
C ASN A 95 33.87 12.71 -2.59
N ILE A 96 33.23 12.55 -3.74
CA ILE A 96 32.71 13.67 -4.54
C ILE A 96 31.28 14.09 -4.13
N ALA A 97 30.55 13.20 -3.45
CA ALA A 97 29.15 13.41 -3.08
C ALA A 97 28.89 13.14 -1.60
N SER A 98 28.12 14.02 -0.96
CA SER A 98 27.55 13.79 0.37
C SER A 98 26.07 13.40 0.25
N PHE A 99 25.63 12.51 1.13
CA PHE A 99 24.26 12.00 1.17
C PHE A 99 23.62 12.32 2.53
N SER A 100 22.41 12.86 2.49
CA SER A 100 21.56 13.00 3.67
C SER A 100 20.27 12.22 3.47
N PHE A 101 19.73 11.70 4.56
CA PHE A 101 18.57 10.80 4.54
C PHE A 101 17.51 11.34 5.50
N PHE A 102 16.26 11.33 5.06
CA PHE A 102 15.12 11.84 5.82
C PHE A 102 14.01 10.81 5.84
N VAL A 103 13.51 10.47 7.03
CA VAL A 103 12.27 9.69 7.16
C VAL A 103 11.10 10.63 6.93
N ILE A 104 10.30 10.37 5.91
CA ILE A 104 9.06 11.09 5.65
C ILE A 104 7.91 10.38 6.36
N GLY A 105 7.73 9.08 6.11
CA GLY A 105 6.61 8.30 6.64
C GLY A 105 5.26 9.03 6.54
N LYS A 106 4.33 8.76 7.47
CA LYS A 106 3.05 9.49 7.58
C LYS A 106 3.18 10.90 8.21
N LEU A 107 4.36 11.50 8.28
CA LEU A 107 4.57 12.76 9.02
C LEU A 107 4.11 14.01 8.25
N THR A 108 3.97 13.94 6.93
CA THR A 108 3.72 15.11 6.09
C THR A 108 2.28 15.12 5.59
N SER A 109 1.38 15.60 6.45
CA SER A 109 0.06 16.11 6.03
C SER A 109 0.14 17.59 5.67
N GLY A 110 1.16 17.99 4.90
CA GLY A 110 1.44 19.38 4.54
C GLY A 110 1.89 19.50 3.08
N ASN A 111 1.01 20.09 2.27
CA ASN A 111 1.14 20.85 1.01
C ASN A 111 2.29 20.69 0.00
N ASP A 112 3.27 19.80 0.14
CA ASP A 112 4.33 19.61 -0.87
C ASP A 112 4.23 18.28 -1.61
N SER A 113 3.86 18.38 -2.89
CA SER A 113 4.09 17.46 -4.03
C SER A 113 3.64 15.98 -3.93
N ASP A 114 2.95 15.51 -4.97
CA ASP A 114 2.45 14.14 -5.13
C ASP A 114 3.51 13.02 -4.93
N CYS A 115 4.81 13.33 -5.02
CA CYS A 115 5.92 12.41 -4.77
C CYS A 115 5.90 11.81 -3.35
N TRP A 116 5.45 12.59 -2.36
CA TRP A 116 5.61 12.24 -0.95
C TRP A 116 4.61 11.17 -0.51
N SER A 117 3.51 11.01 -1.25
CA SER A 117 2.40 10.13 -0.87
C SER A 117 2.75 8.63 -0.84
N GLU A 118 3.84 8.23 -1.49
CA GLU A 118 4.33 6.84 -1.53
C GLU A 118 5.79 6.71 -1.08
N THR A 119 6.42 7.81 -0.70
CA THR A 119 7.82 7.86 -0.29
C THR A 119 7.92 7.69 1.22
N ASP A 120 8.72 6.73 1.66
CA ASP A 120 9.02 6.51 3.08
C ASP A 120 10.33 7.20 3.48
N ILE A 121 11.33 7.20 2.57
CA ILE A 121 12.65 7.80 2.78
C ILE A 121 12.99 8.72 1.60
N VAL A 122 13.41 9.95 1.89
CA VAL A 122 14.02 10.85 0.90
C VAL A 122 15.52 10.85 1.09
N VAL A 123 16.25 10.61 -0.01
CA VAL A 123 17.70 10.73 -0.08
C VAL A 123 18.02 12.00 -0.83
N THR A 124 18.87 12.84 -0.26
CA THR A 124 19.41 14.02 -0.94
C THR A 124 20.90 13.84 -1.18
N LYS A 125 21.35 14.05 -2.40
CA LYS A 125 22.74 13.94 -2.81
C LYS A 125 23.23 15.32 -3.25
N LYS A 126 24.33 15.77 -2.64
CA LYS A 126 25.02 17.00 -3.02
C LYS A 126 26.35 16.64 -3.68
N THR A 127 26.56 17.02 -4.93
CA THR A 127 27.79 16.73 -5.68
C THR A 127 28.67 17.97 -5.82
N GLY A 128 29.85 18.04 -5.20
CA GLY A 128 30.77 19.19 -5.33
C GLY A 128 30.54 20.36 -4.35
N THR A 129 31.30 21.46 -4.52
CA THR A 129 31.35 22.62 -3.60
C THR A 129 30.27 23.66 -3.87
N ASP A 130 29.52 23.98 -2.81
CA ASP A 130 28.62 25.11 -2.51
C ASP A 130 27.55 25.62 -3.50
N ASN A 131 27.64 25.36 -4.80
CA ASN A 131 26.62 25.76 -5.79
C ASN A 131 26.02 24.59 -6.58
N SER A 132 26.17 23.36 -6.10
CA SER A 132 25.64 22.18 -6.78
C SER A 132 24.16 21.93 -6.52
N GLU A 133 23.45 21.53 -7.57
CA GLU A 133 22.05 21.11 -7.48
C GLU A 133 21.92 19.91 -6.53
N LEU A 134 20.91 19.97 -5.67
CA LEU A 134 20.58 18.90 -4.74
C LEU A 134 19.73 17.87 -5.48
N GLU A 135 20.32 16.73 -5.81
CA GLU A 135 19.60 15.62 -6.41
C GLU A 135 18.78 14.89 -5.33
N LYS A 136 17.52 14.55 -5.63
CA LYS A 136 16.61 13.86 -4.71
C LYS A 136 16.23 12.50 -5.26
N PHE A 137 16.31 11.48 -4.40
CA PHE A 137 15.79 10.15 -4.67
C PHE A 137 14.72 9.79 -3.65
N TYR A 138 13.69 9.07 -4.11
CA TYR A 138 12.51 8.75 -3.33
C TYR A 138 12.46 7.23 -3.14
N LEU A 139 12.57 6.75 -1.90
CA LEU A 139 12.51 5.32 -1.60
C LEU A 139 11.16 4.96 -0.97
N SER A 140 10.51 3.92 -1.50
CA SER A 140 9.30 3.31 -0.93
C SER A 140 9.64 1.93 -0.37
N LEU A 141 9.54 1.75 0.94
CA LEU A 141 9.82 0.49 1.60
C LEU A 141 8.55 -0.37 1.68
N LYS A 142 8.63 -1.60 1.19
CA LYS A 142 7.53 -2.58 1.29
C LYS A 142 8.00 -3.81 2.03
N LEU A 143 7.50 -4.01 3.24
CA LEU A 143 7.73 -5.24 3.99
C LEU A 143 6.65 -6.27 3.63
N THR A 144 7.05 -7.33 2.92
CA THR A 144 6.14 -8.34 2.37
C THR A 144 6.48 -9.74 2.88
N LYS A 145 5.46 -10.57 3.13
CA LYS A 145 5.68 -11.97 3.48
C LYS A 145 6.11 -12.74 2.23
N ASP A 146 6.95 -13.74 2.39
CA ASP A 146 7.33 -14.63 1.30
C ASP A 146 6.11 -15.25 0.59
N HIS A 147 6.20 -15.38 -0.73
CA HIS A 147 5.13 -15.79 -1.66
C HIS A 147 3.83 -14.97 -1.65
N SER A 148 3.76 -13.86 -0.92
CA SER A 148 2.59 -12.98 -0.86
C SER A 148 2.62 -11.87 -1.91
N PHE A 149 1.46 -11.33 -2.23
CA PHE A 149 1.37 -10.11 -3.04
C PHE A 149 1.91 -8.91 -2.24
N THR A 150 2.74 -8.10 -2.88
CA THR A 150 3.21 -6.83 -2.32
C THR A 150 2.09 -5.80 -2.47
N ASN A 151 1.52 -5.33 -1.36
CA ASN A 151 0.53 -4.25 -1.38
C ASN A 151 1.18 -2.95 -1.85
N THR A 152 0.61 -2.33 -2.88
CA THR A 152 1.16 -1.11 -3.50
C THR A 152 0.26 0.09 -3.25
N LYS A 153 -1.06 -0.08 -3.40
CA LYS A 153 -2.02 1.01 -3.22
C LYS A 153 -3.27 0.58 -2.47
N SER A 154 -3.81 1.51 -1.69
CA SER A 154 -5.13 1.40 -1.08
C SER A 154 -5.85 2.73 -1.28
N ALA A 155 -7.00 2.71 -1.94
CA ALA A 155 -7.74 3.91 -2.31
C ALA A 155 -9.23 3.76 -1.98
N GLY A 156 -9.91 4.86 -1.67
CA GLY A 156 -11.36 4.85 -1.49
C GLY A 156 -12.07 4.52 -2.80
N VAL A 157 -13.07 3.65 -2.76
CA VAL A 157 -13.82 3.24 -3.95
C VAL A 157 -14.51 4.43 -4.64
N LYS A 158 -14.92 5.44 -3.85
CA LYS A 158 -15.73 6.57 -4.32
C LYS A 158 -14.98 7.68 -5.06
N SER A 159 -13.65 7.61 -5.11
CA SER A 159 -12.79 8.57 -5.80
C SER A 159 -11.70 7.90 -6.64
N PHE A 160 -11.78 6.59 -6.82
CA PHE A 160 -10.73 5.79 -7.46
C PHE A 160 -10.42 6.25 -8.89
N PHE A 161 -11.43 6.36 -9.75
CA PHE A 161 -11.27 6.72 -11.15
C PHE A 161 -10.82 8.17 -11.32
N GLU A 162 -11.47 9.09 -10.61
CA GLU A 162 -11.09 10.51 -10.61
C GLU A 162 -9.67 10.74 -10.10
N LYS A 163 -9.15 9.88 -9.23
CA LYS A 163 -7.79 10.05 -8.70
C LYS A 163 -6.73 9.53 -9.65
N TYR A 164 -6.92 8.32 -10.21
CA TYR A 164 -5.85 7.64 -10.95
C TYR A 164 -5.99 7.72 -12.47
N PHE A 165 -7.20 7.92 -12.97
CA PHE A 165 -7.51 7.86 -14.40
C PHE A 165 -8.00 9.21 -14.95
N PHE A 166 -7.73 10.32 -14.24
CA PHE A 166 -8.29 11.63 -14.59
C PHE A 166 -7.86 12.18 -15.95
N LYS A 167 -6.69 11.75 -16.45
CA LYS A 167 -6.15 12.19 -17.74
C LYS A 167 -6.75 11.43 -18.94
N LEU A 168 -7.47 10.34 -18.70
CA LEU A 168 -7.94 9.43 -19.75
C LEU A 168 -9.21 9.86 -20.44
N ASP A 169 -10.15 10.36 -19.66
CA ASP A 169 -11.51 10.63 -20.12
C ASP A 169 -11.99 11.96 -19.51
N PRO A 170 -12.35 12.97 -20.33
CA PRO A 170 -12.98 14.19 -19.84
C PRO A 170 -14.25 13.93 -19.00
N PHE A 171 -14.89 12.76 -19.17
CA PHE A 171 -16.09 12.34 -18.45
C PHE A 171 -15.80 11.35 -17.31
N ILE A 172 -14.54 11.20 -16.88
CA ILE A 172 -14.15 10.30 -15.80
C ILE A 172 -14.93 10.55 -14.50
N ALA A 173 -15.23 11.81 -14.18
CA ALA A 173 -16.03 12.19 -13.01
C ALA A 173 -17.46 11.64 -13.11
N LYS A 174 -18.05 11.65 -14.30
CA LYS A 174 -19.37 11.06 -14.54
C LYS A 174 -19.34 9.54 -14.36
N LYS A 175 -18.29 8.86 -14.85
CA LYS A 175 -18.10 7.42 -14.62
C LYS A 175 -17.95 7.10 -13.13
N GLN A 176 -17.19 7.90 -12.38
CA GLN A 176 -17.06 7.76 -10.93
C GLN A 176 -18.41 7.96 -10.20
N GLN A 177 -19.21 8.95 -10.59
CA GLN A 177 -20.53 9.18 -10.01
C GLN A 177 -21.48 8.00 -10.23
N VAL A 178 -21.50 7.43 -11.45
CA VAL A 178 -22.29 6.23 -11.76
C VAL A 178 -21.84 5.05 -10.89
N PHE A 179 -20.52 4.86 -10.73
CA PHE A 179 -20.00 3.81 -9.86
C PHE A 179 -20.33 4.05 -8.38
N ASN A 180 -20.31 5.31 -7.92
CA ASN A 180 -20.68 5.67 -6.54
C ASN A 180 -22.14 5.32 -6.25
N HIS A 181 -23.03 5.57 -7.20
CA HIS A 181 -24.44 5.19 -7.07
C HIS A 181 -24.60 3.68 -6.91
N LEU A 182 -23.93 2.88 -7.75
CA LEU A 182 -23.93 1.42 -7.62
C LEU A 182 -23.40 0.96 -6.26
N VAL A 183 -22.34 1.60 -5.74
CA VAL A 183 -21.79 1.30 -4.41
C VAL A 183 -22.84 1.47 -3.32
N ASP A 184 -23.59 2.57 -3.38
CA ASP A 184 -24.62 2.89 -2.39
C ASP A 184 -25.83 1.95 -2.51
N GLU A 185 -26.32 1.69 -3.73
CA GLU A 185 -27.40 0.74 -3.99
C GLU A 185 -27.04 -0.69 -3.54
N SER A 186 -25.82 -1.13 -3.85
CA SER A 186 -25.34 -2.46 -3.49
C SER A 186 -25.21 -2.62 -1.97
N PHE A 187 -24.77 -1.57 -1.27
CA PHE A 187 -24.73 -1.56 0.20
C PHE A 187 -26.14 -1.66 0.80
N VAL A 188 -27.10 -0.88 0.29
CA VAL A 188 -28.48 -0.91 0.78
C VAL A 188 -29.12 -2.28 0.55
N MET A 189 -28.93 -2.86 -0.64
CA MET A 189 -29.44 -4.19 -0.93
C MET A 189 -28.80 -5.28 -0.03
N MET A 190 -27.50 -5.18 0.25
CA MET A 190 -26.83 -6.06 1.21
C MET A 190 -27.45 -5.93 2.60
N GLY A 191 -27.67 -4.70 3.07
CA GLY A 191 -28.30 -4.42 4.35
C GLY A 191 -29.70 -5.02 4.48
N HIS A 192 -30.57 -4.81 3.49
CA HIS A 192 -31.91 -5.40 3.48
C HIS A 192 -31.88 -6.93 3.58
N LYS A 193 -31.05 -7.58 2.75
CA LYS A 193 -30.92 -9.06 2.78
C LYS A 193 -30.44 -9.57 4.13
N LEU A 194 -29.47 -8.90 4.74
CA LEU A 194 -28.93 -9.32 6.03
C LEU A 194 -29.93 -9.13 7.18
N TYR A 195 -30.70 -8.04 7.16
CA TYR A 195 -31.75 -7.81 8.16
C TYR A 195 -32.94 -8.76 7.96
N GLU A 196 -33.31 -9.08 6.73
CA GLU A 196 -34.34 -10.08 6.41
C GLU A 196 -34.00 -11.45 7.01
N MET A 197 -32.73 -11.87 6.95
CA MET A 197 -32.26 -13.13 7.54
C MET A 197 -32.38 -13.21 9.08
N ILE A 198 -32.63 -12.09 9.75
CA ILE A 198 -32.78 -12.00 11.21
C ILE A 198 -34.16 -11.45 11.62
N ASP A 199 -35.13 -11.50 10.70
CA ASP A 199 -36.49 -10.96 10.87
C ASP A 199 -36.50 -9.48 11.30
N GLY A 200 -35.50 -8.71 10.85
CA GLY A 200 -35.32 -7.30 11.14
C GLY A 200 -35.62 -6.38 9.95
N GLU A 201 -35.67 -5.08 10.22
CA GLU A 201 -35.87 -4.04 9.19
C GLU A 201 -34.60 -3.19 9.01
N PHE A 202 -34.03 -3.20 7.80
CA PHE A 202 -32.90 -2.32 7.47
C PHE A 202 -33.38 -0.92 7.09
N LYS A 203 -32.93 0.10 7.83
CA LYS A 203 -33.33 1.51 7.65
C LYS A 203 -32.25 2.36 6.97
N GLY A 204 -31.42 1.74 6.14
CA GLY A 204 -30.32 2.40 5.42
C GLY A 204 -28.96 2.36 6.12
N LEU A 205 -28.91 1.95 7.39
CA LEU A 205 -27.68 1.80 8.17
C LEU A 205 -27.78 0.63 9.14
N PHE A 206 -26.63 0.03 9.46
CA PHE A 206 -26.53 -1.00 10.50
C PHE A 206 -26.57 -0.32 11.86
N ASP A 207 -27.52 -0.73 12.70
CA ASP A 207 -27.82 -0.12 13.99
C ASP A 207 -27.24 -0.94 15.17
N GLN A 208 -27.52 -0.48 16.39
CA GLN A 208 -27.07 -1.16 17.61
C GLN A 208 -27.63 -2.57 17.74
N ASN A 209 -28.80 -2.84 17.16
CA ASN A 209 -29.37 -4.18 17.19
C ASN A 209 -28.48 -5.16 16.43
N TRP A 210 -27.93 -4.75 15.28
CA TRP A 210 -26.91 -5.54 14.59
C TRP A 210 -25.65 -5.68 15.45
N THR A 211 -25.03 -4.56 15.85
CA THR A 211 -23.69 -4.58 16.46
C THR A 211 -23.63 -5.30 17.81
N ASN A 212 -24.76 -5.41 18.52
CA ASN A 212 -24.82 -6.10 19.81
C ASN A 212 -24.98 -7.63 19.67
N HIS A 213 -25.45 -8.12 18.53
CA HIS A 213 -25.80 -9.53 18.34
C HIS A 213 -25.01 -10.23 17.24
N TYR A 214 -24.47 -9.48 16.28
CA TYR A 214 -23.82 -10.01 15.09
C TYR A 214 -22.48 -9.31 14.84
N SER A 215 -21.54 -10.08 14.27
CA SER A 215 -20.24 -9.53 13.91
C SER A 215 -20.33 -8.53 12.75
N GLU A 216 -19.41 -7.57 12.76
CA GLU A 216 -19.19 -6.61 11.68
C GLU A 216 -18.00 -7.03 10.79
N LEU A 217 -17.43 -8.21 11.05
CA LEU A 217 -16.33 -8.83 10.32
C LEU A 217 -16.87 -9.97 9.46
N PRO A 218 -16.68 -9.94 8.12
CA PRO A 218 -17.27 -10.96 7.24
C PRO A 218 -16.82 -12.40 7.56
N GLY A 219 -15.62 -12.57 8.09
CA GLY A 219 -15.06 -13.88 8.44
C GLY A 219 -15.74 -14.56 9.64
N GLU A 220 -16.44 -13.79 10.48
CA GLU A 220 -17.09 -14.25 11.72
C GLU A 220 -18.60 -14.45 11.55
N LEU A 221 -19.14 -14.12 10.37
CA LEU A 221 -20.54 -14.36 10.04
C LEU A 221 -20.80 -15.84 9.72
N SER A 222 -22.07 -16.25 9.83
CA SER A 222 -22.53 -17.53 9.30
C SER A 222 -22.25 -17.63 7.79
N SER A 223 -22.16 -18.86 7.27
CA SER A 223 -21.86 -19.10 5.85
C SER A 223 -22.84 -18.38 4.91
N GLU A 224 -24.12 -18.35 5.27
CA GLU A 224 -25.19 -17.73 4.49
C GLU A 224 -25.08 -16.20 4.49
N MET A 225 -24.92 -15.58 5.68
CA MET A 225 -24.75 -14.13 5.79
C MET A 225 -23.47 -13.66 5.11
N ARG A 226 -22.38 -14.42 5.27
CA ARG A 226 -21.10 -14.15 4.59
C ARG A 226 -21.24 -14.19 3.08
N ALA A 227 -22.06 -15.09 2.53
CA ALA A 227 -22.32 -15.16 1.10
C ALA A 227 -23.00 -13.89 0.57
N VAL A 228 -23.93 -13.31 1.34
CA VAL A 228 -24.57 -12.01 1.00
C VAL A 228 -23.52 -10.89 0.93
N VAL A 229 -22.63 -10.83 1.91
CA VAL A 229 -21.54 -9.83 1.94
C VAL A 229 -20.58 -10.02 0.76
N HIS A 230 -20.20 -11.26 0.44
CA HIS A 230 -19.33 -11.55 -0.71
C HIS A 230 -20.02 -11.25 -2.04
N GLN A 231 -21.33 -11.50 -2.17
CA GLN A 231 -22.10 -11.15 -3.37
C GLN A 231 -22.08 -9.63 -3.63
N ASN A 232 -22.15 -8.82 -2.57
CA ASN A 232 -21.97 -7.38 -2.67
C ASN A 232 -20.57 -7.03 -3.20
N TYR A 233 -19.50 -7.61 -2.67
CA TYR A 233 -18.14 -7.37 -3.18
C TYR A 233 -17.97 -7.79 -4.63
N PHE A 234 -18.54 -8.95 -5.00
CA PHE A 234 -18.52 -9.48 -6.36
C PHE A 234 -19.19 -8.52 -7.36
N ARG A 235 -20.34 -7.94 -7.00
CA ARG A 235 -21.00 -6.92 -7.84
C ARG A 235 -20.11 -5.72 -8.07
N LEU A 236 -19.52 -5.17 -7.01
CA LEU A 236 -18.69 -3.98 -7.11
C LEU A 236 -17.43 -4.24 -7.93
N ILE A 237 -16.75 -5.38 -7.73
CA ILE A 237 -15.52 -5.68 -8.47
C ILE A 237 -15.80 -5.95 -9.94
N THR A 238 -16.96 -6.54 -10.25
CA THR A 238 -17.42 -6.75 -11.63
C THR A 238 -17.58 -5.42 -12.35
N GLN A 239 -18.27 -4.45 -11.75
CA GLN A 239 -18.42 -3.13 -12.35
C GLN A 239 -17.08 -2.39 -12.45
N LEU A 240 -16.21 -2.52 -11.43
CA LEU A 240 -14.87 -1.95 -11.48
C LEU A 240 -14.08 -2.49 -12.68
N LYS A 241 -14.11 -3.81 -12.90
CA LYS A 241 -13.44 -4.45 -14.05
C LYS A 241 -13.99 -3.93 -15.38
N ILE A 242 -15.32 -3.84 -15.53
CA ILE A 242 -15.96 -3.32 -16.76
C ILE A 242 -15.45 -1.92 -17.07
N LEU A 243 -15.51 -1.01 -16.10
CA LEU A 243 -15.05 0.36 -16.29
C LEU A 243 -13.55 0.44 -16.61
N MET A 244 -12.72 -0.40 -15.99
CA MET A 244 -11.28 -0.44 -16.32
C MET A 244 -11.01 -0.96 -17.73
N VAL A 245 -11.77 -1.95 -18.20
CA VAL A 245 -11.68 -2.44 -19.59
C VAL A 245 -12.11 -1.34 -20.57
N GLU A 246 -13.18 -0.61 -20.28
CA GLU A 246 -13.60 0.55 -21.09
C GLU A 246 -12.51 1.62 -21.17
N LEU A 247 -11.87 1.96 -20.04
CA LEU A 247 -10.80 2.96 -20.00
C LEU A 247 -9.57 2.51 -20.79
N TYR A 248 -9.23 1.22 -20.73
CA TYR A 248 -8.18 0.64 -21.56
C TYR A 248 -8.51 0.76 -23.06
N GLN A 249 -9.73 0.41 -23.45
CA GLN A 249 -10.18 0.50 -24.85
C GLN A 249 -10.20 1.95 -25.37
N LEU A 250 -10.45 2.93 -24.51
CA LEU A 250 -10.49 4.34 -24.89
C LEU A 250 -9.09 4.88 -25.25
N ASN A 251 -8.09 4.64 -24.40
CA ASN A 251 -6.71 5.04 -24.67
C ASN A 251 -5.73 4.11 -23.92
N PRO A 252 -5.22 3.06 -24.59
CA PRO A 252 -4.32 2.08 -23.96
C PRO A 252 -3.07 2.68 -23.32
N ARG A 253 -2.50 3.73 -23.92
CA ARG A 253 -1.25 4.35 -23.45
C ARG A 253 -1.44 5.12 -22.15
N LEU A 254 -2.42 6.02 -22.12
CA LEU A 254 -2.73 6.75 -20.89
C LEU A 254 -3.25 5.83 -19.78
N PHE A 255 -3.87 4.70 -20.16
CA PHE A 255 -4.29 3.67 -19.21
C PHE A 255 -3.08 3.03 -18.53
N LEU A 256 -2.08 2.61 -19.29
CA LEU A 256 -0.82 2.09 -18.75
C LEU A 256 -0.11 3.10 -17.87
N ASP A 257 -0.01 4.36 -18.30
CA ASP A 257 0.60 5.43 -17.50
C ASP A 257 -0.11 5.56 -16.13
N SER A 258 -1.44 5.41 -16.12
CA SER A 258 -2.26 5.45 -14.89
C SER A 258 -2.05 4.24 -13.98
N LEU A 259 -1.68 3.07 -14.53
CA LEU A 259 -1.40 1.87 -13.73
C LEU A 259 -0.10 1.96 -12.92
N GLY A 260 0.84 2.81 -13.33
CA GLY A 260 2.08 3.06 -12.59
C GLY A 260 1.81 3.43 -11.13
N SER A 261 0.90 4.38 -10.91
CA SER A 261 0.46 4.79 -9.57
C SER A 261 -0.24 3.68 -8.79
N LEU A 262 -0.93 2.75 -9.47
CA LEU A 262 -1.54 1.60 -8.82
C LEU A 262 -0.50 0.54 -8.42
N CYS A 263 0.65 0.51 -9.10
CA CYS A 263 1.79 -0.33 -8.76
C CYS A 263 2.73 0.32 -7.74
N GLY A 264 2.36 1.47 -7.17
CA GLY A 264 3.14 2.18 -6.15
C GLY A 264 4.29 3.00 -6.73
N PHE A 265 4.12 3.46 -7.97
CA PHE A 265 4.93 4.50 -8.60
C PHE A 265 4.04 5.70 -8.91
N SER A 266 3.68 6.48 -7.89
CA SER A 266 2.98 7.76 -8.08
C SER A 266 3.78 8.71 -8.98
N GLN A 267 5.11 8.50 -9.02
CA GLN A 267 6.05 9.11 -9.95
C GLN A 267 7.09 8.08 -10.39
N LYS A 268 7.72 8.31 -11.54
CA LYS A 268 8.66 7.34 -12.15
C LYS A 268 9.98 7.24 -11.38
N GLU A 269 10.31 8.28 -10.64
CA GLU A 269 11.53 8.47 -9.86
C GLU A 269 11.50 7.71 -8.52
N ILE A 270 10.36 7.15 -8.13
CA ILE A 270 10.24 6.32 -6.92
C ILE A 270 10.98 5.01 -7.14
N ILE A 271 11.85 4.67 -6.19
CA ILE A 271 12.54 3.41 -6.10
C ILE A 271 11.83 2.57 -5.04
N GLN A 272 11.26 1.43 -5.47
CA GLN A 272 10.61 0.51 -4.55
C GLN A 272 11.60 -0.49 -3.99
N VAL A 273 11.58 -0.66 -2.67
CA VAL A 273 12.44 -1.59 -1.94
C VAL A 273 11.55 -2.63 -1.28
N ILE A 274 11.42 -3.77 -1.93
CA ILE A 274 10.58 -4.89 -1.49
C ILE A 274 11.41 -5.81 -0.61
N CYS A 275 11.13 -5.76 0.69
CA CYS A 275 11.77 -6.54 1.73
C CYS A 275 10.95 -7.81 1.99
N ILE A 276 11.42 -8.95 1.49
CA ILE A 276 10.73 -10.24 1.57
C ILE A 276 11.15 -10.95 2.85
N HIS A 277 10.19 -11.28 3.70
CA HIS A 277 10.46 -11.88 5.00
C HIS A 277 9.61 -13.13 5.28
N GLN A 278 10.12 -14.03 6.11
CA GLN A 278 9.42 -15.21 6.59
C GLN A 278 9.85 -15.48 8.03
N ASN A 279 8.91 -15.77 8.93
CA ASN A 279 9.19 -16.05 10.35
C ASN A 279 10.06 -14.98 11.05
N ASN A 280 9.78 -13.70 10.76
CA ASN A 280 10.54 -12.53 11.23
C ASN A 280 12.01 -12.47 10.75
N GLU A 281 12.41 -13.28 9.78
CA GLU A 281 13.74 -13.22 9.15
C GLU A 281 13.64 -12.65 7.74
N MET A 282 14.66 -11.89 7.32
CA MET A 282 14.78 -11.44 5.93
C MET A 282 15.17 -12.61 5.04
N LYS A 283 14.42 -12.83 3.95
CA LYS A 283 14.76 -13.80 2.92
C LYS A 283 15.44 -13.14 1.73
N ASP A 284 14.93 -11.99 1.30
CA ASP A 284 15.48 -11.26 0.17
C ASP A 284 15.11 -9.77 0.20
N VAL A 285 15.86 -8.96 -0.54
CA VAL A 285 15.60 -7.53 -0.75
C VAL A 285 15.67 -7.25 -2.25
N VAL A 286 14.51 -6.98 -2.82
CA VAL A 286 14.33 -6.70 -4.24
C VAL A 286 14.14 -5.20 -4.43
N ILE A 287 14.98 -4.58 -5.25
CA ILE A 287 14.90 -3.15 -5.59
C ILE A 287 14.31 -3.05 -7.00
N LYS A 288 13.31 -2.17 -7.18
CA LYS A 288 12.59 -1.99 -8.43
C LYS A 288 12.46 -0.52 -8.79
N HIS A 289 12.71 -0.24 -10.06
CA HIS A 289 12.45 1.02 -10.73
C HIS A 289 11.18 0.92 -11.57
N TYR A 290 10.63 2.08 -11.94
CA TYR A 290 9.45 2.13 -12.81
C TYR A 290 9.66 1.35 -14.11
N ASP A 291 10.81 1.54 -14.75
CA ASP A 291 11.14 0.93 -16.05
C ASP A 291 11.35 -0.60 -15.97
N ASP A 292 11.59 -1.14 -14.77
CA ASP A 292 11.65 -2.60 -14.56
C ASP A 292 10.28 -3.24 -14.80
N LEU A 293 9.20 -2.52 -14.46
CA LEU A 293 7.82 -2.96 -14.60
C LEU A 293 7.11 -2.42 -15.84
N PHE A 294 7.51 -1.26 -16.35
CA PHE A 294 6.81 -0.59 -17.45
C PHE A 294 7.79 -0.18 -18.54
N SER A 295 8.22 -1.13 -19.36
CA SER A 295 8.98 -0.83 -20.59
C SER A 295 8.06 -0.46 -21.76
N GLU A 296 8.58 0.25 -22.77
CA GLU A 296 7.80 0.71 -23.95
C GLU A 296 7.06 -0.41 -24.70
N ASN A 297 7.44 -1.67 -24.49
CA ASN A 297 6.83 -2.85 -25.11
C ASN A 297 5.75 -3.53 -24.24
N GLU A 298 5.40 -2.99 -23.07
CA GLU A 298 4.45 -3.61 -22.11
C GLU A 298 2.96 -3.34 -22.40
N PHE A 299 2.59 -3.17 -23.67
CA PHE A 299 1.18 -3.09 -24.09
C PHE A 299 0.45 -4.44 -24.09
N ASN A 300 1.19 -5.54 -23.97
CA ASN A 300 0.63 -6.89 -23.96
C ASN A 300 0.31 -7.33 -22.53
N PHE A 301 -0.95 -7.15 -22.13
CA PHE A 301 -1.50 -7.67 -20.90
C PHE A 301 -2.95 -8.13 -21.11
N ASP A 302 -3.42 -9.02 -20.23
CA ASP A 302 -4.82 -9.47 -20.20
C ASP A 302 -5.47 -9.20 -18.84
N PHE A 303 -6.78 -8.99 -18.86
CA PHE A 303 -7.60 -8.96 -17.65
C PHE A 303 -8.05 -10.38 -17.33
N SER A 304 -7.70 -10.88 -16.15
CA SER A 304 -8.23 -12.16 -15.67
C SER A 304 -9.73 -12.11 -15.48
N ASP A 305 -10.38 -13.26 -15.59
CA ASP A 305 -11.74 -13.42 -15.10
C ASP A 305 -11.83 -13.23 -13.58
N ILE A 306 -13.03 -12.85 -13.13
CA ILE A 306 -13.35 -12.78 -11.72
C ILE A 306 -13.94 -14.14 -11.36
N GLU A 307 -13.30 -14.83 -10.41
CA GLU A 307 -13.84 -16.08 -9.87
C GLU A 307 -15.24 -15.86 -9.28
N LEU A 308 -16.11 -16.86 -9.36
CA LEU A 308 -17.48 -16.75 -8.85
C LEU A 308 -17.48 -16.40 -7.35
N GLY A 309 -18.11 -15.27 -6.99
CA GLY A 309 -18.11 -14.78 -5.61
C GLY A 309 -16.77 -14.15 -5.15
N GLY A 310 -15.80 -14.02 -6.06
CA GLY A 310 -14.54 -13.34 -5.84
C GLY A 310 -14.70 -11.84 -5.62
N SER A 311 -13.67 -11.23 -5.03
CA SER A 311 -13.63 -9.77 -4.79
C SER A 311 -12.46 -9.09 -5.51
N SER A 312 -11.80 -9.81 -6.42
CA SER A 312 -10.62 -9.34 -7.13
C SER A 312 -10.53 -9.87 -8.57
N PHE A 313 -9.80 -9.15 -9.40
CA PHE A 313 -9.26 -9.63 -10.67
C PHE A 313 -7.79 -9.22 -10.80
N GLU A 314 -7.11 -9.74 -11.80
CA GLU A 314 -5.72 -9.42 -12.10
C GLU A 314 -5.59 -8.79 -13.50
N ILE A 315 -4.70 -7.82 -13.61
CA ILE A 315 -4.13 -7.39 -14.89
C ILE A 315 -2.77 -8.07 -15.00
N ARG A 316 -2.62 -8.96 -15.97
CA ARG A 316 -1.48 -9.88 -16.09
C ARG A 316 -0.51 -9.35 -17.14
N PHE A 317 0.63 -8.88 -16.68
CA PHE A 317 1.74 -8.47 -17.53
C PHE A 317 2.69 -9.63 -17.77
N LYS A 318 3.67 -9.46 -18.66
CA LYS A 318 4.70 -10.47 -18.89
C LYS A 318 5.53 -10.76 -17.63
N LYS A 319 5.88 -9.72 -16.86
CA LYS A 319 6.80 -9.81 -15.70
C LYS A 319 6.09 -9.92 -14.36
N PHE A 320 4.86 -9.46 -14.25
CA PHE A 320 4.14 -9.37 -12.98
C PHE A 320 2.62 -9.43 -13.17
N ASN A 321 1.89 -9.65 -12.09
CA ASN A 321 0.45 -9.50 -12.04
C ASN A 321 0.10 -8.34 -11.10
N LEU A 322 -0.74 -7.42 -11.57
CA LEU A 322 -1.39 -6.41 -10.73
C LEU A 322 -2.76 -6.92 -10.32
N GLN A 323 -2.92 -7.31 -9.07
CA GLN A 323 -4.22 -7.66 -8.50
C GLN A 323 -4.96 -6.40 -8.06
N ILE A 324 -6.23 -6.30 -8.43
CA ILE A 324 -7.16 -5.25 -8.01
C ILE A 324 -8.29 -5.91 -7.23
N ARG A 325 -8.49 -5.48 -5.99
CA ARG A 325 -9.43 -6.09 -5.05
C ARG A 325 -10.32 -5.05 -4.39
N ILE A 326 -11.62 -5.33 -4.27
CA ILE A 326 -12.52 -4.57 -3.41
C ILE A 326 -12.59 -5.24 -2.04
N LYS A 327 -12.46 -4.43 -0.99
CA LYS A 327 -12.61 -4.88 0.39
C LYS A 327 -13.21 -3.77 1.26
N PRO A 328 -13.88 -4.11 2.38
CA PRO A 328 -14.34 -3.08 3.32
C PRO A 328 -13.15 -2.32 3.90
N MET A 329 -13.35 -1.05 4.28
CA MET A 329 -12.26 -0.26 4.85
C MET A 329 -11.81 -0.84 6.19
N ASN A 330 -12.76 -1.03 7.11
CA ASN A 330 -12.57 -1.66 8.42
C ASN A 330 -13.66 -2.70 8.70
N LYS A 331 -14.93 -2.35 8.44
CA LYS A 331 -16.13 -3.16 8.71
C LYS A 331 -17.05 -3.11 7.50
N PHE A 332 -17.82 -4.18 7.25
CA PHE A 332 -18.77 -4.20 6.13
C PHE A 332 -20.05 -3.40 6.39
N THR A 333 -20.32 -3.06 7.66
CA THR A 333 -21.50 -2.33 8.14
C THR A 333 -21.51 -0.84 7.78
N THR A 334 -20.48 -0.38 7.07
CA THR A 334 -20.38 0.99 6.55
C THR A 334 -20.23 0.95 5.03
N ALA A 335 -20.84 1.90 4.32
CA ALA A 335 -20.72 2.05 2.86
C ALA A 335 -19.33 2.59 2.43
N ALA A 336 -18.28 2.15 3.11
CA ALA A 336 -16.91 2.59 2.93
C ALA A 336 -16.05 1.40 2.48
N TYR A 337 -15.89 1.26 1.16
CA TYR A 337 -15.02 0.27 0.55
C TYR A 337 -13.73 0.91 0.05
N LYS A 338 -12.71 0.06 -0.07
CA LYS A 338 -11.43 0.42 -0.68
C LYS A 338 -11.11 -0.50 -1.85
N VAL A 339 -10.51 0.10 -2.88
CA VAL A 339 -9.81 -0.61 -3.95
C VAL A 339 -8.37 -0.79 -3.49
N ASN A 340 -7.99 -2.05 -3.38
CA ASN A 340 -6.68 -2.49 -2.95
C ASN A 340 -5.93 -3.02 -4.17
N CYS A 341 -4.77 -2.45 -4.43
CA CYS A 341 -3.88 -2.87 -5.50
C CYS A 341 -2.64 -3.53 -4.90
N SER A 342 -2.22 -4.62 -5.51
CA SER A 342 -1.02 -5.34 -5.09
C SER A 342 -0.35 -6.05 -6.25
N ILE A 343 0.97 -6.08 -6.25
CA ILE A 343 1.77 -6.71 -7.31
C ILE A 343 2.31 -8.07 -6.85
N LYS A 344 2.38 -9.02 -7.77
CA LYS A 344 3.14 -10.26 -7.60
C LYS A 344 4.02 -10.44 -8.82
N MET A 345 5.32 -10.50 -8.60
CA MET A 345 6.27 -10.81 -9.67
C MET A 345 6.01 -12.24 -10.15
N LYS A 346 6.00 -12.44 -11.46
CA LYS A 346 6.16 -13.78 -12.00
C LYS A 346 7.61 -14.15 -11.74
N GLY A 347 7.84 -15.35 -11.21
CA GLY A 347 9.21 -15.81 -11.00
C GLY A 347 9.98 -15.57 -12.29
N GLU A 348 11.12 -14.89 -12.19
CA GLU A 348 12.17 -15.14 -13.16
C GLU A 348 12.36 -16.65 -13.06
N SER A 349 11.91 -17.39 -14.07
CA SER A 349 12.53 -18.67 -14.35
C SER A 349 13.99 -18.33 -14.52
N VAL A 350 14.73 -18.50 -13.42
CA VAL A 350 16.18 -18.65 -13.45
C VAL A 350 16.37 -19.91 -14.30
N GLU A 351 16.54 -19.69 -15.61
CA GLU A 351 17.15 -20.70 -16.49
C GLU A 351 18.62 -20.88 -16.09
#